data_AF-A0AAV8XC94-F1
#
_entry.id   AF-A0AAV8XC94-F1
#
_cell.length_a   1.000
_cell.length_b   1.000
_cell.length_c   1.000
_cell.angle_alpha   90.00
_cell.angle_beta   90.00
_cell.angle_gamma   90.00
#
_symmetry.space_group_name_H-M   'P 1'
#
loop_
_entity.id
_entity.type
_entity.pdbx_description
1 polymer ?
#
loop_
_entity_poly.entity_id
_entity_poly.type
_entity_poly.pdbx_seq_one_letter_code
_entity_poly.pdbx_strand_id
1 'polypeptide(L)'
;MILKKVKLNRLKIKSILKTLLFCARQNIALRGHQEVIERQVLQDRDDGNFRVVLRFRVESEDDILKKHFEKAAENAVYLSPKVQNDLLDIAGTLITERIVQDTNKSPYFFILADETTACVT
;
A
#
# COMPACT_ATOMS: atom_id res chain seq x y z
N MET A 1 28.51 7.27 3.32
CA MET A 1 27.40 8.20 3.01
C MET A 1 26.22 7.53 2.28
N ILE A 2 26.46 6.72 1.25
CA ILE A 2 25.42 6.06 0.43
C ILE A 2 24.53 5.08 1.23
N LEU A 3 25.13 4.22 2.07
CA LEU A 3 24.38 3.23 2.86
C LEU A 3 23.33 3.83 3.81
N LYS A 4 23.65 4.99 4.42
CA LYS A 4 22.71 5.72 5.29
C LYS A 4 21.48 6.19 4.49
N LYS A 5 21.69 6.69 3.27
CA LYS A 5 20.62 7.15 2.38
C LYS A 5 19.72 5.99 1.92
N VAL A 6 20.33 4.86 1.54
CA VAL A 6 19.60 3.63 1.17
C VAL A 6 18.74 3.14 2.33
N LYS A 7 19.30 3.07 3.55
CA LYS A 7 18.56 2.64 4.74
C LYS A 7 17.36 3.53 5.01
N LEU A 8 17.54 4.85 4.91
CA LEU A 8 16.45 5.81 5.12
C LEU A 8 15.35 5.67 4.06
N ASN A 9 15.70 5.50 2.79
CA ASN A 9 14.72 5.30 1.72
C ASN A 9 13.92 4.01 1.90
N ARG A 10 14.57 2.93 2.34
CA ARG A 10 13.87 1.67 2.67
C ARG A 10 12.88 1.86 3.82
N LEU A 11 13.20 2.66 4.84
CA LEU A 11 12.28 2.96 5.93
C LEU A 11 11.04 3.72 5.46
N LYS A 12 11.21 4.69 4.56
CA LYS A 12 10.11 5.45 3.95
C LYS A 12 9.17 4.55 3.16
N ILE A 13 9.72 3.78 2.22
CA ILE A 13 8.94 2.84 1.39
C ILE A 13 8.25 1.80 2.28
N LYS A 14 8.95 1.26 3.28
CA LYS A 14 8.36 0.32 4.24
C LYS A 14 7.17 0.94 4.98
N SER A 15 7.26 2.22 5.35
CA SER A 15 6.17 2.91 6.02
C SER A 15 4.94 3.04 5.11
N ILE A 16 5.14 3.46 3.85
CA ILE A 16 4.06 3.57 2.85
C ILE A 16 3.43 2.20 2.55
N LEU A 17 4.26 1.18 2.31
CA LEU A 17 3.82 -0.18 2.02
C LEU A 17 2.98 -0.77 3.14
N LYS A 18 3.30 -0.48 4.41
CA LYS A 18 2.46 -0.90 5.55
C LYS A 18 1.05 -0.35 5.47
N THR A 19 0.88 0.92 5.09
CA THR A 19 -0.46 1.50 4.89
C THR A 19 -1.20 0.82 3.75
N LEU A 20 -0.50 0.57 2.63
CA LEU A 20 -1.08 -0.08 1.45
C LEU A 20 -1.58 -1.49 1.78
N LEU A 21 -0.73 -2.29 2.44
CA LEU A 21 -1.07 -3.64 2.88
C LEU A 21 -2.18 -3.65 3.94
N PHE A 22 -2.23 -2.65 4.81
CA PHE A 22 -3.32 -2.51 5.79
C PHE A 22 -4.66 -2.38 5.05
N CYS A 23 -4.77 -1.43 4.12
CA CYS A 23 -6.00 -1.25 3.34
C CYS A 23 -6.37 -2.51 2.55
N ALA A 24 -5.40 -3.15 1.87
CA ALA A 24 -5.64 -4.37 1.10
C ALA A 24 -6.17 -5.53 1.97
N ARG A 25 -5.59 -5.73 3.17
CA ARG A 25 -6.02 -6.81 4.08
C ARG A 25 -7.39 -6.58 4.70
N GLN A 26 -7.77 -5.32 4.89
CA GLN A 26 -9.07 -4.95 5.46
C GLN A 26 -10.16 -4.78 4.39
N ASN A 27 -9.85 -5.08 3.12
CA ASN A 27 -10.74 -4.83 1.99
C ASN A 27 -11.21 -3.36 1.89
N ILE A 28 -10.34 -2.42 2.26
CA ILE A 28 -10.60 -0.99 2.18
C ILE A 28 -10.15 -0.51 0.79
N ALA A 29 -11.10 0.04 0.01
CA ALA A 29 -10.80 0.63 -1.28
C ALA A 29 -9.73 1.72 -1.15
N LEU A 30 -8.66 1.66 -1.93
CA LEU A 30 -7.56 2.63 -1.83
C LEU A 30 -7.95 4.03 -2.32
N ARG A 31 -8.77 4.07 -3.37
CA ARG A 31 -9.16 5.26 -4.12
C ARG A 31 -10.59 5.69 -3.77
N GLY A 32 -10.81 7.00 -3.69
CA GLY A 32 -12.13 7.61 -3.52
C GLY A 32 -12.75 8.01 -4.86
N HIS A 33 -13.87 8.74 -4.80
CA HIS A 33 -14.60 9.18 -6.00
C HIS A 33 -13.80 10.17 -6.87
N GLN A 34 -13.00 11.05 -6.25
CA GLN A 34 -12.12 12.00 -6.95
C GLN A 34 -10.69 11.85 -6.44
N GLU A 35 -9.88 11.03 -7.11
CA GLU A 35 -8.43 11.01 -6.84
C GLU A 35 -7.79 12.21 -7.54
N VAL A 36 -7.88 13.39 -6.92
CA VAL A 36 -7.08 14.53 -7.36
C VAL A 36 -5.64 14.24 -6.96
N ILE A 37 -4.78 13.95 -7.95
CA ILE A 37 -3.35 13.74 -7.74
C ILE A 37 -2.69 15.09 -7.47
N GLU A 38 -3.00 15.68 -6.32
CA GLU A 38 -2.42 16.94 -5.89
C GLU A 38 -1.15 16.70 -5.08
N ARG A 39 -0.22 17.64 -5.28
CA ARG A 39 1.18 17.59 -4.87
C ARG A 39 1.37 17.56 -3.35
N GLN A 40 0.39 18.08 -2.60
CA GLN A 40 0.42 18.15 -1.15
C GLN A 40 -0.40 17.01 -0.54
N VAL A 41 0.28 15.97 -0.07
CA VAL A 41 -0.30 14.80 0.61
C VAL A 41 -1.01 15.19 1.91
N LEU A 42 -0.51 16.24 2.56
CA LEU A 42 -0.95 16.70 3.89
C LEU A 42 -2.14 17.66 3.85
N GLN A 43 -2.71 17.97 2.68
CA GLN A 43 -3.95 18.74 2.65
C GLN A 43 -5.13 17.84 3.01
N ASP A 44 -6.01 18.35 3.88
CA ASP A 44 -7.22 17.67 4.28
C ASP A 44 -8.25 17.70 3.16
N ARG A 45 -8.28 16.62 2.35
CA ARG A 45 -9.17 16.44 1.20
C ARG A 45 -9.58 14.98 1.07
N ASP A 46 -10.72 14.73 0.46
CA ASP A 46 -11.17 13.38 0.14
C ASP A 46 -10.50 12.87 -1.15
N ASP A 47 -9.20 12.57 -1.06
CA ASP A 47 -8.35 12.07 -2.14
C ASP A 47 -8.11 10.53 -2.06
N GLY A 48 -9.03 9.83 -1.37
CA GLY A 48 -9.04 8.37 -1.21
C GLY A 48 -8.48 7.86 0.11
N ASN A 49 -8.98 6.71 0.56
CA ASN A 49 -8.68 6.14 1.89
C ASN A 49 -7.17 5.93 2.12
N PHE A 50 -6.40 5.58 1.09
CA PHE A 50 -4.96 5.40 1.23
C PHE A 50 -4.26 6.68 1.69
N ARG A 51 -4.63 7.83 1.12
CA ARG A 51 -4.05 9.14 1.45
C ARG A 51 -4.57 9.65 2.79
N VAL A 52 -5.85 9.42 3.10
CA VAL A 52 -6.44 9.68 4.42
C VAL A 52 -5.68 8.94 5.52
N VAL A 53 -5.43 7.64 5.37
CA VAL A 53 -4.70 6.86 6.39
C VAL A 53 -3.24 7.32 6.51
N LEU A 54 -2.60 7.76 5.42
CA LEU A 54 -1.26 8.35 5.49
C LEU A 54 -1.24 9.67 6.26
N ARG A 55 -2.23 10.54 6.08
CA ARG A 55 -2.39 11.77 6.88
C ARG A 55 -2.62 11.45 8.35
N PHE A 56 -3.54 10.54 8.64
CA PHE A 56 -3.81 10.08 10.00
C PHE A 56 -2.52 9.58 10.71
N ARG A 57 -1.67 8.85 9.99
CA ARG A 57 -0.38 8.40 10.53
C ARG A 57 0.60 9.54 10.80
N VAL A 58 0.62 10.57 9.95
CA VAL A 58 1.44 11.77 10.18
C VAL A 58 0.94 12.58 11.38
N GLU A 59 -0.38 12.69 11.53
CA GLU A 59 -1.01 13.30 12.71
C GLU A 59 -0.74 12.49 13.99
N SER A 60 -0.65 11.17 13.86
CA SER A 60 -0.26 10.23 14.93
C SER A 60 1.26 10.12 15.11
N GLU A 61 1.99 11.21 14.85
CA GLU A 61 3.42 11.35 15.11
C GLU A 61 4.36 10.36 14.35
N ASP A 62 3.95 9.88 13.16
CA ASP A 62 4.87 9.15 12.26
C ASP A 62 5.90 10.10 11.63
N ASP A 63 6.97 10.29 12.39
CA ASP A 63 8.08 11.18 12.13
C ASP A 63 8.81 10.86 10.80
N ILE A 64 8.78 9.59 10.37
CA ILE A 64 9.39 9.14 9.11
C ILE A 64 8.54 9.61 7.93
N LEU A 65 7.22 9.41 8.00
CA LEU A 65 6.29 9.88 6.96
C LEU A 65 6.23 11.39 6.90
N LYS A 66 6.16 12.06 8.06
CA LYS A 66 6.15 13.53 8.15
C LYS A 66 7.36 14.14 7.44
N LYS A 67 8.57 13.75 7.86
CA LYS A 67 9.82 14.21 7.22
C LYS A 67 9.92 13.80 5.76
N HIS A 68 9.29 12.70 5.36
CA HIS A 68 9.28 12.27 3.98
C HIS A 68 8.42 13.19 3.11
N PHE A 69 7.18 13.47 3.50
CA PHE A 69 6.26 14.30 2.72
C PHE A 69 6.69 15.78 2.71
N GLU A 70 7.37 16.26 3.75
CA GLU A 70 7.94 17.62 3.78
C GLU A 70 9.16 17.79 2.86
N LYS A 71 9.97 16.74 2.65
CA LYS A 71 11.30 16.84 2.00
C LYS A 71 11.44 16.04 0.71
N ALA A 72 10.44 15.27 0.31
CA ALA A 72 10.51 14.46 -0.90
C ALA A 72 10.47 15.34 -2.14
N ALA A 73 11.28 14.99 -3.14
CA ALA A 73 11.05 15.46 -4.50
C ALA A 73 9.77 14.82 -5.06
N GLU A 74 9.11 15.49 -6.01
CA GLU A 74 7.82 15.06 -6.56
C GLU A 74 7.85 13.62 -7.11
N ASN A 75 8.96 13.23 -7.75
CA ASN A 75 9.15 11.89 -8.30
C ASN A 75 9.46 10.81 -7.25
N ALA A 76 9.58 11.18 -5.98
CA ALA A 76 10.02 10.30 -4.89
C ALA A 76 9.03 10.23 -3.74
N VAL A 77 7.77 10.64 -3.92
CA VAL A 77 6.71 10.54 -2.89
C VAL A 77 6.11 9.13 -2.82
N TYR A 78 6.18 8.36 -3.92
CA TYR A 78 5.72 6.96 -4.03
C TYR A 78 4.21 6.75 -3.80
N LEU A 79 3.37 7.76 -4.07
CA LEU A 79 1.91 7.68 -3.85
C LEU A 79 1.08 7.61 -5.12
N SER A 80 1.70 7.63 -6.30
CA SER A 80 0.93 7.59 -7.55
C SER A 80 0.13 6.29 -7.67
N PRO A 81 -1.05 6.30 -8.34
CA PRO A 81 -1.83 5.09 -8.60
C PRO A 81 -1.01 3.95 -9.20
N LYS A 82 -0.08 4.29 -10.09
CA LYS A 82 0.84 3.34 -10.72
C LYS A 82 1.75 2.66 -9.68
N VAL A 83 2.40 3.44 -8.82
CA VAL A 83 3.27 2.89 -7.76
C VAL A 83 2.47 2.05 -6.77
N GLN A 84 1.25 2.46 -6.43
CA GLN A 84 0.37 1.66 -5.57
C GLN A 84 0.07 0.29 -6.21
N ASN A 85 -0.31 0.26 -7.49
CA ASN A 85 -0.57 -0.97 -8.23
C ASN A 85 0.68 -1.85 -8.30
N ASP A 86 1.83 -1.29 -8.71
CA ASP A 86 3.09 -2.02 -8.81
C ASP A 86 3.46 -2.70 -7.48
N LEU A 87 3.27 -1.99 -6.36
CA LEU A 87 3.54 -2.54 -5.01
C LEU A 87 2.54 -3.64 -4.62
N LEU A 88 1.26 -3.50 -4.99
CA LEU A 88 0.25 -4.53 -4.76
C LEU A 88 0.53 -5.78 -5.59
N ASP A 89 0.93 -5.62 -6.86
CA ASP A 89 1.23 -6.75 -7.75
C ASP A 89 2.44 -7.54 -7.23
N ILE A 90 3.49 -6.84 -6.78
CA ILE A 90 4.64 -7.47 -6.12
C ILE A 90 4.21 -8.20 -4.85
N ALA A 91 3.39 -7.57 -4.01
CA ALA A 91 2.91 -8.19 -2.78
C ALA A 91 2.05 -9.44 -3.07
N GLY A 92 1.15 -9.35 -4.04
CA GLY A 92 0.30 -10.46 -4.48
C GLY A 92 1.13 -11.61 -5.03
N THR A 93 2.13 -11.33 -5.86
CA THR A 93 3.07 -12.33 -6.39
C THR A 93 3.79 -13.06 -5.26
N LEU A 94 4.38 -12.33 -4.31
CA LEU A 94 5.10 -12.94 -3.18
C LEU A 94 4.20 -13.79 -2.28
N ILE A 95 2.96 -13.36 -2.05
CA ILE A 95 1.98 -14.11 -1.26
C ILE A 95 1.60 -15.40 -2.00
N THR A 96 1.29 -15.32 -3.28
CA THR A 96 0.94 -16.48 -4.10
C THR A 96 2.10 -17.47 -4.20
N GLU A 97 3.32 -17.00 -4.47
CA GLU A 97 4.52 -17.84 -4.48
C GLU A 97 4.69 -18.57 -3.14
N ARG A 98 4.47 -17.87 -2.03
CA ARG A 98 4.57 -18.48 -0.71
C ARG A 98 3.51 -19.56 -0.49
N ILE A 99 2.26 -19.30 -0.87
CA ILE A 99 1.18 -20.29 -0.79
C ILE A 99 1.52 -21.51 -1.63
N VAL A 100 1.94 -21.33 -2.89
CA VAL A 100 2.31 -22.43 -3.80
C VAL A 100 3.48 -23.25 -3.22
N GLN A 101 4.50 -22.59 -2.66
CA GLN A 101 5.62 -23.29 -2.02
C GLN A 101 5.16 -24.12 -0.82
N ASP A 102 4.27 -23.59 0.01
CA ASP A 102 3.76 -24.30 1.19
C ASP A 102 2.83 -25.46 0.78
N THR A 103 2.00 -25.27 -0.26
CA THR A 103 1.17 -26.31 -0.87
C THR A 103 2.01 -27.45 -1.44
N ASN A 104 3.05 -27.14 -2.22
CA ASN A 104 3.91 -28.16 -2.85
C ASN A 104 4.73 -28.97 -1.84
N LYS A 105 4.96 -28.45 -0.64
CA LYS A 105 5.64 -29.17 0.46
C LYS A 105 4.68 -30.05 1.26
N SER A 106 3.38 -29.80 1.16
CA SER A 106 2.38 -30.57 1.88
C SER A 106 2.05 -31.85 1.10
N PRO A 107 1.89 -33.01 1.77
CA PRO A 107 1.45 -34.23 1.11
C PRO A 107 0.03 -34.11 0.55
N TYR A 108 -0.80 -33.25 1.12
CA TYR A 108 -2.19 -33.03 0.72
C TYR A 108 -2.57 -31.56 0.84
N PHE A 109 -3.43 -31.07 -0.06
CA PHE A 109 -4.04 -29.75 0.03
C PHE A 109 -5.47 -29.80 -0.51
N PHE A 110 -6.29 -28.84 -0.10
CA PHE A 110 -7.67 -28.72 -0.56
C PHE A 110 -7.91 -27.27 -1.03
N ILE A 111 -8.64 -27.12 -2.12
CA ILE A 111 -9.10 -25.82 -2.62
C ILE A 111 -10.61 -25.77 -2.37
N LEU A 112 -11.04 -24.87 -1.50
CA LEU A 112 -12.45 -24.56 -1.28
C LEU A 112 -12.78 -23.34 -2.13
N ALA A 113 -13.61 -23.52 -3.15
CA ALA A 113 -14.16 -22.43 -3.94
C ALA A 113 -15.52 -22.05 -3.36
N ASP A 114 -15.66 -20.78 -2.97
CA ASP A 114 -16.94 -20.19 -2.56
C ASP A 114 -17.51 -19.44 -3.77
N GLU A 115 -18.54 -20.00 -4.40
CA GLU A 115 -19.20 -19.41 -5.56
C GLU A 115 -20.45 -18.66 -5.10
N THR A 116 -20.48 -17.35 -5.34
CA THR A 116 -21.68 -16.52 -5.14
C THR A 116 -22.26 -16.12 -6.49
N THR A 117 -23.55 -16.39 -6.70
CA THR A 117 -24.27 -15.90 -7.88
C THR A 117 -24.74 -14.49 -7.59
N ALA A 118 -24.26 -13.49 -8.34
CA ALA A 118 -24.79 -12.14 -8.26
C ALA A 118 -26.18 -12.12 -8.91
N CYS A 119 -27.24 -12.07 -8.10
CA CYS A 119 -28.57 -11.75 -8.58
C CYS A 119 -28.54 -10.28 -9.05
N VAL A 120 -28.61 -10.06 -10.36
CA VAL A 120 -28.78 -8.70 -10.92
C VAL A 120 -30.22 -8.28 -10.63
N THR A 121 -30.42 -7.34 -9.71
CA THR A 121 -31.69 -6.63 -9.48
C THR A 121 -31.71 -5.29 -10.19
#